data_AF-A0A6I0EII6-F1
#
_entry.id   AF-A0A6I0EII6-F1
#
_cell.length_a   1.000
_cell.length_b   1.000
_cell.length_c   1.000
_cell.angle_alpha   90.00
_cell.angle_beta   90.00
_cell.angle_gamma   90.00
#
_symmetry.space_group_name_H-M   'P 1'
#
loop_
_entity.id
_entity.type
_entity.pdbx_description
1 polymer ?
#
loop_
_entity_poly.entity_id
_entity_poly.type
_entity_poly.pdbx_seq_one_letter_code
_entity_poly.pdbx_strand_id
1 'polypeptide(L)'
;MEWLGLVLVLGALAASIPACVNQYRRDPAGFWKSLRLLGAYFLYVFAGIGLVLALLSGPQSETTAAAATVFAVAFILYGGLWLIRMVPRYREVPAFIDKFPGALDYGFWAVMASSLAFAFLA
;
A
#
# COMPACT_ATOMS: atom_id res chain seq x y z
N MET A 1 -14.51 -8.46 18.43
CA MET A 1 -13.87 -7.39 17.63
C MET A 1 -13.25 -7.92 16.33
N GLU A 2 -12.80 -9.17 16.24
CA GLU A 2 -12.18 -9.74 15.03
C GLU A 2 -13.09 -9.75 13.78
N TRP A 3 -14.38 -10.02 13.97
CA TRP A 3 -15.35 -10.05 12.87
C TRP A 3 -15.62 -8.68 12.23
N LEU A 4 -15.41 -7.58 12.96
CA LEU A 4 -15.64 -6.22 12.44
C LEU A 4 -14.68 -5.89 11.30
N GLY A 5 -13.41 -6.27 11.43
CA GLY A 5 -12.42 -6.07 10.37
C GLY A 5 -12.77 -6.87 9.12
N LEU A 6 -13.12 -8.15 9.27
CA LEU A 6 -13.54 -9.00 8.16
C LEU A 6 -14.80 -8.45 7.47
N VAL A 7 -15.81 -8.05 8.24
CA VAL A 7 -17.07 -7.49 7.69
C VAL A 7 -16.81 -6.19 6.93
N LEU A 8 -15.93 -5.32 7.42
CA LEU A 8 -15.57 -4.08 6.73
C LEU A 8 -14.82 -4.35 5.42
N VAL A 9 -13.89 -5.30 5.42
CA VAL A 9 -13.14 -5.68 4.21
C VAL A 9 -14.08 -6.31 3.17
N LEU A 10 -14.91 -7.26 3.58
CA LEU A 10 -15.87 -7.92 2.70
C LEU A 10 -16.93 -6.93 2.18
N GLY A 11 -17.41 -6.03 3.03
CA GLY A 11 -18.35 -4.97 2.66
C GLY A 11 -17.77 -3.99 1.65
N ALA A 12 -16.51 -3.55 1.84
CA ALA A 12 -15.81 -2.69 0.90
C ALA A 12 -15.58 -3.39 -0.46
N LEU A 13 -15.19 -4.67 -0.43
CA LEU A 13 -15.06 -5.49 -1.65
C LEU A 13 -16.39 -5.59 -2.38
N ALA A 14 -17.48 -5.93 -1.69
CA ALA A 14 -18.82 -6.01 -2.28
C ALA A 14 -19.26 -4.67 -2.88
N ALA A 15 -19.02 -3.57 -2.19
CA ALA A 15 -19.33 -2.21 -2.67
C ALA A 15 -18.52 -1.82 -3.93
N SER A 16 -17.34 -2.41 -4.14
CA SER A 16 -16.50 -2.14 -5.32
C SER A 16 -16.91 -2.91 -6.58
N ILE A 17 -17.70 -3.99 -6.44
CA ILE A 17 -18.10 -4.86 -7.56
C ILE A 17 -18.81 -4.08 -8.68
N PRO A 18 -19.80 -3.21 -8.43
CA PRO A 18 -20.49 -2.48 -9.49
C PRO A 18 -19.55 -1.57 -10.30
N ALA A 19 -18.58 -0.93 -9.62
CA ALA A 19 -17.59 -0.10 -10.29
C ALA A 19 -16.66 -0.93 -11.18
N CYS A 20 -16.20 -2.10 -10.69
CA CYS A 20 -15.39 -3.03 -11.49
C CYS A 20 -16.15 -3.56 -12.71
N VAL A 21 -17.41 -3.97 -12.54
CA VAL A 21 -18.25 -4.45 -13.66
C VAL A 21 -18.46 -3.34 -14.70
N ASN A 22 -18.71 -2.11 -14.26
CA ASN A 22 -18.86 -0.97 -15.16
C ASN A 22 -17.56 -0.65 -15.89
N GLN A 23 -16.41 -0.72 -15.21
CA GLN A 23 -15.11 -0.51 -15.85
C GLN A 23 -14.82 -1.60 -16.87
N TYR A 24 -15.06 -2.88 -16.54
CA TYR A 24 -14.88 -3.98 -17.49
C TYR A 24 -15.73 -3.82 -18.75
N ARG A 25 -16.97 -3.35 -18.62
CA ARG A 25 -17.87 -3.14 -19.77
C ARG A 25 -17.49 -1.94 -20.63
N ARG A 26 -17.03 -0.84 -20.02
CA ARG A 26 -16.77 0.43 -20.73
C ARG A 26 -15.32 0.59 -21.17
N ASP A 27 -14.38 0.00 -20.44
CA ASP A 27 -12.95 0.06 -20.70
C ASP A 27 -12.27 -1.25 -20.25
N PRO A 28 -12.40 -2.34 -21.04
CA PRO A 28 -11.79 -3.63 -20.72
C PRO A 28 -10.26 -3.54 -20.60
N ALA A 29 -9.61 -2.72 -21.44
CA ALA A 29 -8.16 -2.56 -21.42
C ALA A 29 -7.69 -1.91 -20.12
N GLY A 30 -8.38 -0.85 -19.68
CA GLY A 30 -8.14 -0.20 -18.40
C GLY A 30 -8.39 -1.13 -17.22
N PHE A 31 -9.44 -1.95 -17.27
CA PHE A 31 -9.72 -2.97 -16.24
C PHE A 31 -8.56 -3.97 -16.09
N TRP A 32 -8.10 -4.57 -17.19
CA TRP A 32 -6.99 -5.53 -17.15
C TRP A 32 -5.68 -4.89 -16.71
N LYS A 33 -5.44 -3.62 -17.07
CA LYS A 33 -4.30 -2.85 -16.56
C LYS A 33 -4.41 -2.65 -15.05
N SER A 34 -5.57 -2.22 -14.53
CA SER A 34 -5.81 -2.08 -13.09
C SER A 34 -5.56 -3.39 -12.34
N LEU A 35 -6.06 -4.51 -12.88
CA LEU A 35 -5.89 -5.82 -12.25
C LEU A 35 -4.41 -6.24 -12.19
N ARG A 36 -3.63 -6.01 -13.25
CA ARG A 36 -2.19 -6.27 -13.25
C ARG A 36 -1.44 -5.38 -12.27
N LEU A 37 -1.79 -4.09 -12.21
CA LEU A 37 -1.19 -3.14 -11.26
C LEU A 37 -1.53 -3.51 -9.81
N LEU A 38 -2.76 -3.97 -9.55
CA LEU A 38 -3.15 -4.49 -8.25
C LEU A 38 -2.35 -5.75 -7.89
N GLY A 39 -2.14 -6.66 -8.84
CA GLY A 39 -1.25 -7.82 -8.67
C GLY A 39 0.19 -7.41 -8.34
N ALA A 40 0.75 -6.43 -9.06
CA ALA A 40 2.07 -5.88 -8.78
C ALA A 40 2.16 -5.23 -7.39
N TYR A 41 1.10 -4.52 -6.98
CA TYR A 41 0.98 -3.96 -5.63
C TYR A 41 0.96 -5.04 -4.55
N PHE A 42 0.23 -6.14 -4.75
CA PHE A 42 0.26 -7.26 -3.81
C PHE A 42 1.66 -7.87 -3.70
N LEU A 43 2.35 -8.09 -4.83
CA LEU A 43 3.74 -8.58 -4.81
C LEU A 43 4.67 -7.62 -4.05
N TYR A 44 4.51 -6.31 -4.26
CA TYR A 44 5.23 -5.29 -3.51
C TYR A 44 4.97 -5.41 -2.01
N VAL A 45 3.71 -5.47 -1.58
CA VAL A 45 3.34 -5.63 -0.15
C VAL A 45 3.90 -6.93 0.43
N PHE A 46 3.81 -8.06 -0.28
CA PHE A 46 4.38 -9.33 0.17
C PHE A 46 5.90 -9.25 0.36
N ALA A 47 6.62 -8.55 -0.53
CA ALA A 47 8.06 -8.32 -0.36
C ALA A 47 8.35 -7.50 0.90
N GLY A 48 7.55 -6.46 1.18
CA GLY A 48 7.65 -5.68 2.41
C GLY A 48 7.38 -6.50 3.68
N ILE A 49 6.36 -7.36 3.66
CA ILE A 49 6.07 -8.28 4.78
C ILE A 49 7.23 -9.25 4.98
N GLY A 50 7.78 -9.82 3.91
CA GLY A 50 8.93 -10.71 3.99
C GLY A 50 10.14 -10.02 4.63
N LEU A 51 10.40 -8.76 4.29
CA LEU A 51 11.47 -7.95 4.91
C LEU A 51 11.22 -7.75 6.42
N VAL A 52 9.98 -7.42 6.81
CA VAL A 52 9.62 -7.24 8.23
C VAL A 52 9.77 -8.54 9.02
N LEU A 53 9.34 -9.67 8.46
CA LEU A 53 9.50 -10.98 9.10
C LEU A 53 10.98 -11.36 9.27
N ALA A 54 11.83 -11.02 8.29
CA ALA A 54 13.27 -11.23 8.40
C ALA A 54 13.91 -10.32 9.46
N LEU A 55 13.47 -9.06 9.58
CA LEU A 55 13.95 -8.13 10.60
C LEU A 55 13.52 -8.54 12.02
N LEU A 56 12.31 -9.06 12.16
CA LEU A 56 11.74 -9.43 13.46
C LEU A 56 11.99 -10.90 13.84
N SER A 57 12.93 -11.59 13.19
CA SER A 57 13.25 -12.97 13.54
C SER A 57 14.05 -13.03 14.84
N GLY A 58 13.36 -13.23 15.97
CA GLY A 58 13.97 -13.39 17.30
C GLY A 58 13.34 -12.50 18.37
N PRO A 59 13.89 -12.48 19.59
CA PRO A 59 13.48 -11.53 20.62
C PRO A 59 13.82 -10.10 20.17
N GLN A 60 12.81 -9.24 20.13
CA GLN A 60 12.96 -7.85 19.70
C GLN A 60 12.61 -6.91 20.84
N SER A 61 13.30 -5.77 20.91
CA SER A 61 12.88 -4.67 21.77
C SER A 61 11.54 -4.11 21.30
N GLU A 62 10.75 -3.54 22.21
CA GLU A 62 9.48 -2.87 21.87
C GLU A 62 9.71 -1.75 20.83
N THR A 63 10.86 -1.10 20.90
CA THR A 63 11.27 -0.03 19.99
C THR A 63 11.52 -0.54 18.57
N THR A 64 12.16 -1.70 18.40
CA THR A 64 12.37 -2.32 17.07
C THR A 64 11.05 -2.81 16.48
N ALA A 65 10.17 -3.39 17.30
CA ALA A 65 8.82 -3.80 16.86
C ALA A 65 7.97 -2.60 16.41
N ALA A 66 8.03 -1.48 17.14
CA ALA A 66 7.35 -0.24 16.78
C ALA A 66 7.88 0.33 15.45
N ALA A 67 9.22 0.37 15.27
CA ALA A 67 9.83 0.85 14.03
C ALA A 67 9.48 -0.03 12.83
N ALA A 68 9.49 -1.35 12.98
CA ALA A 68 9.05 -2.28 11.93
C ALA A 68 7.57 -2.08 11.56
N THR A 69 6.72 -1.78 12.55
CA THR A 69 5.30 -1.46 12.32
C THR A 69 5.14 -0.16 11.53
N VAL A 70 5.86 0.90 11.92
CA VAL A 70 5.83 2.19 11.20
C VAL A 70 6.33 2.01 9.76
N PHE A 71 7.41 1.25 9.57
CA PHE A 71 7.89 0.89 8.25
C PHE A 71 6.82 0.17 7.42
N ALA A 72 6.19 -0.87 7.97
CA ALA A 72 5.17 -1.64 7.27
C ALA A 72 3.99 -0.77 6.82
N VAL A 73 3.49 0.09 7.71
CA VAL A 73 2.39 1.02 7.40
C VAL A 73 2.81 2.01 6.31
N ALA A 74 3.97 2.65 6.45
CA ALA A 74 4.49 3.60 5.46
C ALA A 74 4.69 2.94 4.09
N PHE A 75 5.22 1.71 4.08
CA PHE A 75 5.48 0.94 2.88
C PHE A 75 4.17 0.59 2.15
N ILE A 76 3.17 0.06 2.85
CA ILE A 76 1.84 -0.25 2.29
C ILE A 76 1.19 1.02 1.71
N LEU A 77 1.20 2.12 2.46
CA LEU A 77 0.60 3.39 2.02
C LEU A 77 1.33 3.98 0.82
N TYR A 78 2.66 3.89 0.77
CA TYR A 78 3.44 4.35 -0.37
C TYR A 78 3.13 3.55 -1.64
N GLY A 79 3.01 2.23 -1.53
CA GLY A 79 2.54 1.39 -2.64
C GLY A 79 1.14 1.77 -3.11
N GLY A 80 0.25 2.11 -2.18
CA GLY A 80 -1.10 2.60 -2.49
C GLY A 80 -1.08 3.95 -3.23
N LEU A 81 -0.22 4.88 -2.80
CA LEU A 81 0.00 6.16 -3.48
C LEU A 81 0.49 5.94 -4.92
N TRP A 82 1.45 5.04 -5.11
CA TRP A 82 1.93 4.65 -6.43
C TRP A 82 0.81 4.03 -7.29
N LEU A 83 -0.02 3.16 -6.71
CA LEU A 83 -1.13 2.52 -7.41
C LEU A 83 -2.16 3.55 -7.90
N ILE A 84 -2.54 4.52 -7.05
CA ILE A 84 -3.44 5.63 -7.42
C ILE A 84 -2.89 6.40 -8.62
N ARG A 85 -1.56 6.56 -8.71
CA ARG A 85 -0.94 7.29 -9.81
C ARG A 85 -0.97 6.52 -11.12
N MET A 86 -0.85 5.19 -11.09
CA MET A 86 -0.67 4.34 -12.26
C MET A 86 -1.96 3.76 -12.84
N VAL A 87 -2.99 3.58 -12.00
CA VAL A 87 -4.29 3.05 -12.40
C VAL A 87 -4.97 4.03 -13.38
N PRO A 88 -5.59 3.53 -14.47
CA PRO A 88 -6.41 4.35 -15.36
C PRO A 88 -7.42 5.21 -14.60
N ARG A 89 -7.42 6.51 -14.89
CA ARG A 89 -8.19 7.49 -14.11
C ARG A 89 -9.43 7.93 -14.86
N TYR A 90 -10.54 7.99 -14.13
CA TYR A 90 -11.81 8.54 -14.61
C TYR A 90 -12.27 9.76 -13.78
N ARG A 91 -11.42 10.20 -12.84
CA ARG A 91 -11.56 11.41 -12.02
C ARG A 91 -10.18 12.02 -11.79
N GLU A 92 -10.14 13.33 -11.70
CA GLU A 92 -8.92 14.04 -11.35
C GLU A 92 -8.55 13.80 -9.88
N VAL A 93 -7.25 13.69 -9.61
CA VAL A 93 -6.69 13.49 -8.28
C VAL A 93 -6.04 14.81 -7.87
N PRO A 94 -6.08 15.21 -6.59
CA PRO A 94 -5.39 16.41 -6.15
C PRO A 94 -3.92 16.45 -6.60
N ALA A 95 -3.43 17.62 -7.03
CA ALA A 95 -2.10 17.76 -7.63
C ALA A 95 -0.95 17.28 -6.72
N PHE A 96 -1.12 17.38 -5.39
CA PHE A 96 -0.13 16.90 -4.42
C PHE A 96 -0.02 15.37 -4.38
N ILE A 97 -1.08 14.64 -4.77
CA ILE A 97 -1.07 13.19 -4.95
C ILE A 97 -0.46 12.84 -6.30
N ASP A 98 -0.78 13.58 -7.37
CA ASP A 98 -0.33 13.23 -8.72
C ASP A 98 1.16 13.50 -8.97
N LYS A 99 1.71 14.55 -8.34
CA LYS A 99 3.11 14.95 -8.52
C LYS A 99 4.09 13.85 -8.10
N PHE A 100 4.97 13.45 -9.02
CA PHE A 100 6.07 12.51 -8.76
C PHE A 100 7.40 13.03 -9.34
N PRO A 101 8.48 13.10 -8.55
CA PRO A 101 8.52 12.99 -7.09
C PRO A 101 7.91 14.24 -6.41
N GLY A 102 7.02 14.02 -5.44
CA GLY A 102 6.37 15.07 -4.64
C GLY A 102 6.81 15.06 -3.18
N ALA A 103 6.31 16.01 -2.40
CA ALA A 103 6.57 16.07 -0.96
C ALA A 103 6.12 14.80 -0.22
N LEU A 104 5.02 14.16 -0.68
CA LEU A 104 4.57 12.87 -0.14
C LEU A 104 5.59 11.76 -0.37
N ASP A 105 6.23 11.69 -1.54
CA ASP A 105 7.25 10.68 -1.83
C ASP A 105 8.43 10.82 -0.89
N TYR A 106 8.97 12.04 -0.75
CA TYR A 106 10.05 12.31 0.18
C TYR A 106 9.68 12.01 1.62
N GLY A 107 8.44 12.33 2.02
CA GLY A 107 7.93 12.00 3.35
C GLY A 107 7.92 10.50 3.62
N PHE A 108 7.35 9.71 2.70
CA PHE A 108 7.33 8.25 2.82
C PHE A 108 8.73 7.65 2.80
N TRP A 109 9.61 8.11 1.90
CA TRP A 109 11.00 7.64 1.84
C TRP A 109 11.76 7.96 3.13
N ALA A 110 11.61 9.16 3.68
CA ALA A 110 12.24 9.55 4.93
C ALA A 110 11.75 8.70 6.10
N VAL A 111 10.43 8.46 6.21
CA VAL A 111 9.86 7.61 7.28
C VAL A 111 10.33 6.16 7.14
N MET A 112 10.34 5.61 5.92
CA MET A 112 10.79 4.24 5.70
C MET A 112 12.29 4.09 6.01
N ALA A 113 13.11 5.03 5.54
CA ALA A 113 14.55 5.02 5.77
C ALA A 113 14.89 5.19 7.26
N SER A 114 14.24 6.12 7.97
CA SER A 114 14.47 6.33 9.39
C SER A 114 13.99 5.15 10.23
N SER A 115 12.86 4.54 9.88
CA SER A 115 12.34 3.35 10.57
C SER A 115 13.28 2.15 10.41
N LEU A 116 13.80 1.93 9.20
CA LEU A 116 14.80 0.89 8.96
C LEU A 116 16.10 1.18 9.71
N ALA A 117 16.65 2.39 9.60
CA ALA A 117 17.87 2.77 10.29
C ALA A 117 17.75 2.56 11.80
N PHE A 118 16.61 2.95 12.37
CA PHE A 118 16.35 2.75 13.79
C PHE A 118 16.22 1.27 14.14
N ALA A 119 15.52 0.46 13.34
CA ALA A 119 15.40 -0.97 13.57
C ALA A 119 16.75 -1.74 13.50
N PHE A 120 17.74 -1.23 12.75
CA PHE A 120 19.09 -1.82 12.67
C PHE A 120 20.07 -1.31 13.73
N LEU A 121 19.81 -0.14 14.33
CA LEU A 121 20.69 0.50 15.30
C LEU A 121 20.25 0.30 16.76
N ALA A 122 19.02 -0.17 16.97
CA ALA A 122 18.42 -0.49 18.27
C ALA A 122 18.67 -1.94 18.69
#